data_AF-A0A4Q0M668-F1
#
_entry.id   AF-A0A4Q0M668-F1
#
_cell.length_a   1.000
_cell.length_b   1.000
_cell.length_c   1.000
_cell.angle_alpha   90.00
_cell.angle_beta   90.00
_cell.angle_gamma   90.00
#
_symmetry.space_group_name_H-M   'P 1'
#
loop_
_entity.id
_entity.type
_entity.pdbx_description
1 polymer ?
#
loop_
_entity_poly.entity_id
_entity_poly.type
_entity_poly.pdbx_seq_one_letter_code
_entity_poly.pdbx_strand_id
1 'polypeptide(L)'
;MNQGADQTGARPGRTFLFLQGLASPFFVRLGHALREQGYGVARVNLNLGDRLFWNIPGAVDYRGRFEDWRGFLAKFMDERGVTDLVLFGDGRPYHRTAIATAQLRGVNVHVFEEGYYRPNWITLEEGGVNGFSGLPRDRETIQRIAAQLSEPTEALPISGDMRARSVWDVLYNCANTFFPYLYPHYRRYRPNHCLVEYAGWIGRIMRKKPETRRAAAVERMLRRGKAPYFLLPLQLDSDYQIRLHSPFSAMTEVVEFVARSFAAHAPANAKLVVKLHPLDNGLVNRRRACQVTAQRTGLGDRLVYLDGGDGASLIDGAAGLVVVNSTMGTMAIERGRPTIAIGQAIYDVDGLTHQGTLESFWTAPTPPEPEMAAAFRKVVAAGTQLNGGFYSREAIEIAVQNAMGRLVEIAPIGHARPVALGWSSGRAYAEAGSAVPGE
;
A
#
# COMPACT_ATOMS: atom_id res chain seq x y z
N MET A 1 45.97 32.43 3.50
CA MET A 1 45.66 32.88 2.13
C MET A 1 45.44 31.65 1.26
N ASN A 2 44.38 31.71 0.44
CA ASN A 2 43.89 30.75 -0.58
C ASN A 2 43.43 29.38 -0.07
N GLN A 3 42.12 29.17 0.14
CA GLN A 3 41.07 28.92 -0.89
C GLN A 3 41.39 27.70 -1.77
N GLY A 4 41.14 26.51 -1.22
CA GLY A 4 40.83 25.32 -2.01
C GLY A 4 39.35 25.38 -2.36
N ALA A 5 39.07 25.76 -3.60
CA ALA A 5 37.72 25.86 -4.14
C ALA A 5 36.96 24.55 -3.98
N ASP A 6 35.76 24.68 -3.39
CA ASP A 6 34.63 23.77 -3.46
C ASP A 6 34.37 23.42 -4.94
N GLN A 7 34.98 22.34 -5.43
CA GLN A 7 34.55 21.71 -6.67
C GLN A 7 33.30 20.89 -6.35
N THR A 8 32.17 21.60 -6.23
CA THR A 8 30.84 21.03 -6.43
C THR A 8 30.78 20.58 -7.89
N GLY A 9 31.20 19.33 -8.12
CA GLY A 9 31.27 18.71 -9.44
C GLY A 9 29.95 18.88 -10.20
N ALA A 10 30.06 19.24 -11.48
CA ALA A 10 28.97 19.47 -12.41
C ALA A 10 27.82 18.47 -12.23
N ARG A 11 26.62 18.97 -11.92
CA ARG A 11 25.40 18.15 -11.77
C ARG A 11 25.19 17.30 -13.04
N PRO A 12 25.23 15.96 -12.98
CA PRO A 12 24.88 15.16 -14.15
C PRO A 12 23.40 15.39 -14.49
N GLY A 13 23.10 15.52 -15.78
CA GLY A 13 21.78 15.80 -16.35
C GLY A 13 20.78 14.67 -16.14
N ARG A 14 20.35 14.44 -14.89
CA ARG A 14 19.31 13.47 -14.53
C ARG A 14 17.95 13.95 -15.04
N THR A 15 17.16 13.00 -15.53
CA THR A 15 15.79 13.23 -15.98
C THR A 15 14.84 12.26 -15.29
N PHE A 16 13.90 12.82 -14.53
CA PHE A 16 12.86 12.10 -13.81
C PHE A 16 11.60 11.97 -14.66
N LEU A 17 11.24 10.75 -15.01
CA LEU A 17 9.99 10.40 -15.67
C LEU A 17 8.93 10.05 -14.64
N PHE A 18 7.88 10.86 -14.55
CA PHE A 18 6.71 10.58 -13.73
C PHE A 18 5.67 9.75 -14.50
N LEU A 19 5.18 8.70 -13.87
CA LEU A 19 3.98 7.97 -14.27
C LEU A 19 2.78 8.30 -13.37
N GLN A 20 1.68 7.56 -13.52
CA GLN A 20 0.44 7.80 -12.81
C GLN A 20 0.66 7.84 -11.30
N GLY A 21 0.26 8.94 -10.67
CA GLY A 21 0.36 9.14 -9.23
C GLY A 21 -0.89 8.70 -8.46
N LEU A 22 -0.93 9.12 -7.20
CA LEU A 22 -2.16 9.25 -6.43
C LEU A 22 -2.96 10.47 -6.94
N ALA A 23 -4.28 10.45 -6.87
CA ALA A 23 -5.13 11.61 -7.13
C ALA A 23 -4.90 12.71 -6.09
N SER A 24 -3.83 13.49 -6.28
CA SER A 24 -3.38 14.55 -5.38
C SER A 24 -2.39 15.51 -6.09
N PRO A 25 -2.21 16.74 -5.58
CA PRO A 25 -1.21 17.68 -6.11
C PRO A 25 0.26 17.30 -5.82
N PHE A 26 0.53 16.20 -5.13
CA PHE A 26 1.88 15.86 -4.66
C PHE A 26 2.90 15.71 -5.81
N PHE A 27 2.60 14.91 -6.84
CA PHE A 27 3.55 14.67 -7.95
C PHE A 27 3.86 15.91 -8.77
N VAL A 28 2.88 16.79 -9.01
CA VAL A 28 3.16 18.03 -9.75
C VAL A 28 4.01 19.01 -8.92
N ARG A 29 3.81 19.06 -7.60
CA ARG A 29 4.66 19.84 -6.70
C ARG A 29 6.08 19.28 -6.61
N LEU A 30 6.22 17.96 -6.54
CA LEU A 30 7.54 17.30 -6.58
C LEU A 30 8.25 17.54 -7.92
N GLY A 31 7.52 17.42 -9.04
CA GLY A 31 8.04 17.74 -10.37
C GLY A 31 8.48 19.19 -10.51
N HIS A 32 7.74 20.14 -9.93
CA HIS A 32 8.14 21.54 -9.89
C HIS A 32 9.44 21.75 -9.11
N ALA A 33 9.53 21.18 -7.90
CA ALA A 33 10.72 21.27 -7.05
C ALA A 33 11.98 20.68 -7.72
N LEU A 34 11.85 19.56 -8.42
CA LEU A 34 12.94 18.98 -9.21
C LEU A 34 13.40 19.92 -10.33
N ARG A 35 12.47 20.54 -11.05
CA ARG A 35 12.79 21.50 -12.12
C ARG A 35 13.48 22.75 -11.58
N GLU A 36 13.05 23.26 -10.44
CA GLU A 36 13.68 24.43 -9.79
C GLU A 36 15.14 24.14 -9.38
N GLN A 37 15.47 22.88 -9.06
CA GLN A 37 16.85 22.45 -8.83
C GLN A 37 17.63 22.12 -10.12
N GLY A 38 17.03 22.30 -11.30
CA GLY A 38 17.68 22.12 -12.59
C GLY A 38 17.66 20.70 -13.14
N TYR A 39 16.88 19.78 -12.55
CA TYR A 39 16.70 18.43 -13.08
C TYR A 39 15.73 18.39 -14.26
N GLY A 40 15.96 17.47 -15.19
CA GLY A 40 15.00 17.14 -16.22
C GLY A 40 13.75 16.51 -15.61
N VAL A 41 12.57 16.92 -16.07
CA VAL A 41 11.29 16.33 -15.65
C VAL A 41 10.43 16.04 -16.86
N ALA A 42 10.02 14.79 -16.97
CA ALA A 42 9.13 14.27 -17.99
C ALA A 42 7.91 13.60 -17.35
N ARG A 43 6.80 13.51 -18.07
CA ARG A 43 5.56 12.87 -17.62
C ARG A 43 4.88 12.15 -18.79
N VAL A 44 4.32 10.98 -18.54
CA VAL A 44 3.42 10.31 -19.50
C VAL A 44 2.01 10.16 -18.94
N ASN A 45 1.07 10.97 -19.40
CA ASN A 45 -0.32 10.91 -18.95
C ASN A 45 -1.02 9.70 -19.57
N LEU A 46 -1.56 8.81 -18.74
CA LEU A 46 -2.27 7.61 -19.20
C LEU A 46 -3.78 7.84 -19.33
N ASN A 47 -4.30 8.90 -18.72
CA ASN A 47 -5.71 9.24 -18.70
C ASN A 47 -5.92 10.74 -18.48
N LEU A 48 -7.17 11.22 -18.52
CA LEU A 48 -7.46 12.65 -18.39
C LEU A 48 -7.18 13.16 -16.98
N GLY A 49 -7.44 12.37 -15.94
CA GLY A 49 -7.09 12.72 -14.56
C GLY A 49 -5.59 13.02 -14.40
N ASP A 50 -4.72 12.24 -15.03
CA ASP A 50 -3.27 12.50 -15.04
C ASP A 50 -2.94 13.88 -15.63
N ARG A 51 -3.55 14.19 -16.78
CA ARG A 51 -3.35 15.47 -17.46
C ARG A 51 -3.89 16.66 -16.65
N LEU A 52 -5.03 16.50 -15.96
CA LEU A 52 -5.58 17.56 -15.12
C LEU A 52 -4.70 17.87 -13.91
N PHE A 53 -4.09 16.86 -13.33
CA PHE A 53 -3.26 16.99 -12.14
C PHE A 53 -1.80 17.34 -12.45
N TRP A 54 -1.45 17.50 -13.73
CA TRP A 54 -0.11 17.86 -14.18
C TRP A 54 -0.15 19.09 -15.09
N ASN A 55 0.18 20.26 -14.53
CA ASN A 55 0.11 21.55 -15.22
C ASN A 55 1.49 22.17 -15.48
N ILE A 56 2.57 21.38 -15.43
CA ILE A 56 3.94 21.83 -15.75
C ILE A 56 4.43 21.22 -17.08
N PRO A 57 5.39 21.86 -17.79
CA PRO A 57 5.89 21.36 -19.06
C PRO A 57 6.57 19.98 -18.95
N GLY A 58 6.69 19.28 -20.08
CA GLY A 58 7.37 17.99 -20.18
C GLY A 58 6.43 16.77 -20.16
N ALA A 59 5.12 16.99 -20.20
CA ALA A 59 4.14 15.90 -20.30
C ALA A 59 3.80 15.52 -21.74
N VAL A 60 3.61 14.22 -21.97
CA VAL A 60 3.07 13.65 -23.22
C VAL A 60 1.87 12.77 -22.89
N ASP A 61 0.80 12.87 -23.67
CA ASP A 61 -0.39 12.04 -23.50
C ASP A 61 -0.23 10.73 -24.27
N TYR A 62 -0.30 9.61 -23.55
CA TYR A 62 -0.32 8.29 -24.17
C TYR A 62 -1.76 7.85 -24.43
N ARG A 63 -2.13 7.82 -25.71
CA ARG A 63 -3.48 7.45 -26.18
C ARG A 63 -3.51 6.11 -26.94
N GLY A 64 -2.38 5.42 -27.01
CA GLY A 64 -2.22 4.14 -27.70
C GLY A 64 -2.77 2.94 -26.92
N ARG A 65 -2.71 1.75 -27.52
CA ARG A 65 -3.21 0.51 -26.91
C ARG A 65 -2.20 -0.07 -25.92
N PHE A 66 -2.67 -0.80 -24.91
CA PHE A 66 -1.79 -1.35 -23.87
C PHE A 66 -0.67 -2.23 -24.44
N GLU A 67 -0.93 -2.93 -25.55
CA GLU A 67 0.02 -3.78 -26.26
C GLU A 67 1.23 -2.99 -26.78
N ASP A 68 1.02 -1.73 -27.20
CA ASP A 68 2.05 -0.84 -27.73
C ASP A 68 2.78 -0.08 -26.61
N TRP A 69 2.33 -0.18 -25.36
CA TRP A 69 2.81 0.61 -24.23
C TRP A 69 4.31 0.43 -24.01
N ARG A 70 4.77 -0.82 -24.03
CA ARG A 70 6.18 -1.16 -23.81
C ARG A 70 7.09 -0.49 -24.85
N GLY A 71 6.72 -0.59 -26.13
CA GLY A 71 7.50 -0.03 -27.24
C GLY A 71 7.52 1.50 -27.21
N PHE A 72 6.38 2.13 -26.93
CA PHE A 72 6.30 3.57 -26.74
C PHE A 72 7.20 4.06 -25.60
N LEU A 73 7.07 3.43 -24.42
CA LEU A 73 7.79 3.86 -23.22
C LEU A 73 9.31 3.69 -23.38
N ALA A 74 9.72 2.57 -23.97
CA ALA A 74 11.11 2.30 -24.33
C ALA A 74 11.73 3.45 -25.14
N LYS A 75 11.10 3.78 -26.27
CA LYS A 75 11.51 4.88 -27.14
C LYS A 75 11.51 6.22 -26.40
N PHE A 76 10.46 6.48 -25.61
CA PHE A 76 10.33 7.72 -24.85
C PHE A 76 11.45 7.90 -23.83
N MET A 77 11.83 6.83 -23.11
CA MET A 77 12.94 6.86 -22.16
C MET A 77 14.26 7.17 -22.85
N ASP A 78 14.51 6.54 -24.01
CA ASP A 78 15.75 6.70 -24.77
C ASP A 78 15.86 8.13 -25.36
N GLU A 79 14.78 8.66 -25.95
CA GLU A 79 14.75 10.01 -26.53
C GLU A 79 14.87 11.13 -25.50
N ARG A 80 14.39 10.89 -24.27
CA ARG A 80 14.42 11.89 -23.19
C ARG A 80 15.59 11.73 -22.24
N GLY A 81 16.44 10.72 -22.43
CA GLY A 81 17.55 10.43 -21.53
C GLY A 81 17.08 10.22 -20.09
N VAL A 82 15.99 9.46 -19.91
CA VAL A 82 15.42 9.20 -18.58
C VAL A 82 16.41 8.42 -17.75
N THR A 83 16.69 8.91 -16.53
CA THR A 83 17.57 8.26 -15.55
C THR A 83 16.79 7.68 -14.38
N ASP A 84 15.61 8.25 -14.10
CA ASP A 84 14.81 7.94 -12.93
C ASP A 84 13.33 7.82 -13.32
N LEU A 85 12.71 6.69 -12.98
CA LEU A 85 11.28 6.44 -13.13
C LEU A 85 10.59 6.65 -11.77
N VAL A 86 9.60 7.55 -11.70
CA VAL A 86 8.85 7.86 -10.48
C VAL A 86 7.39 7.46 -10.66
N LEU A 87 6.85 6.65 -9.76
CA LEU A 87 5.47 6.15 -9.85
C LEU A 87 4.84 5.95 -8.46
N PHE A 88 3.51 5.85 -8.40
CA PHE A 88 2.78 5.56 -7.17
C PHE A 88 2.15 4.17 -7.22
N GLY A 89 2.61 3.27 -6.34
CA GLY A 89 2.27 1.86 -6.30
C GLY A 89 2.78 1.10 -7.53
N ASP A 90 3.37 -0.07 -7.34
CA ASP A 90 4.00 -0.84 -8.41
C ASP A 90 3.07 -1.89 -9.06
N GLY A 91 1.93 -2.22 -8.45
CA GLY A 91 1.04 -3.29 -8.92
C GLY A 91 0.20 -3.00 -10.17
N ARG A 92 0.13 -1.75 -10.65
CA ARG A 92 -0.73 -1.39 -11.79
C ARG A 92 -0.14 -1.95 -13.11
N PRO A 93 -0.96 -2.43 -14.08
CA PRO A 93 -0.45 -3.01 -15.32
C PRO A 93 0.55 -2.13 -16.08
N TYR A 94 0.22 -0.83 -16.26
CA TYR A 94 1.13 0.12 -16.90
C TYR A 94 2.43 0.33 -16.11
N HIS A 95 2.36 0.29 -14.76
CA HIS A 95 3.53 0.45 -13.89
C HIS A 95 4.41 -0.80 -13.93
N ARG A 96 3.86 -2.01 -13.88
CA ARG A 96 4.65 -3.25 -14.00
C ARG A 96 5.43 -3.29 -15.31
N THR A 97 4.80 -2.97 -16.44
CA THR A 97 5.49 -2.88 -17.72
C THR A 97 6.55 -1.77 -17.71
N ALA A 98 6.29 -0.64 -17.04
CA ALA A 98 7.24 0.45 -16.95
C ALA A 98 8.47 0.13 -16.11
N ILE A 99 8.28 -0.51 -14.95
CA ILE A 99 9.35 -0.96 -14.06
C ILE A 99 10.24 -1.94 -14.82
N ALA A 100 9.67 -2.97 -15.45
CA ALA A 100 10.43 -3.93 -16.25
C ALA A 100 11.21 -3.25 -17.40
N THR A 101 10.61 -2.25 -18.05
CA THR A 101 11.25 -1.50 -19.15
C THR A 101 12.39 -0.61 -18.65
N ALA A 102 12.23 0.02 -17.49
CA ALA A 102 13.23 0.84 -16.82
C ALA A 102 14.45 0.00 -16.38
N GLN A 103 14.21 -1.16 -15.77
CA GLN A 103 15.28 -2.07 -15.34
C GLN A 103 16.18 -2.52 -16.49
N LEU A 104 15.60 -2.88 -17.64
CA LEU A 104 16.35 -3.26 -18.83
C LEU A 104 17.24 -2.12 -19.37
N ARG A 105 16.99 -0.88 -18.95
CA ARG A 105 17.74 0.33 -19.34
C ARG A 105 18.66 0.86 -18.24
N GLY A 106 18.75 0.18 -17.09
CA GLY A 106 19.50 0.69 -15.94
C GLY A 106 18.91 1.98 -15.35
N VAL A 107 17.62 2.26 -15.60
CA VAL A 107 16.89 3.40 -15.03
C VAL A 107 16.52 3.09 -13.60
N ASN A 108 16.82 4.01 -12.67
CA ASN A 108 16.45 3.88 -11.27
C ASN A 108 14.93 3.97 -11.12
N VAL A 109 14.33 3.09 -10.34
CA VAL A 109 12.87 3.06 -10.14
C VAL A 109 12.57 3.54 -8.73
N HIS A 110 11.70 4.53 -8.60
CA HIS A 110 11.29 5.15 -7.35
C HIS A 110 9.78 4.98 -7.19
N VAL A 111 9.39 4.20 -6.18
CA VAL A 111 7.99 3.82 -5.94
C VAL A 111 7.50 4.50 -4.68
N PHE A 112 6.53 5.40 -4.85
CA PHE A 112 5.77 5.98 -3.74
C PHE A 112 4.60 5.09 -3.34
N GLU A 113 4.31 5.06 -2.05
CA GLU A 113 3.06 4.52 -1.49
C GLU A 113 2.69 5.32 -0.22
N GLU A 114 1.48 5.14 0.28
CA GLU A 114 1.12 5.43 1.67
C GLU A 114 2.12 4.77 2.65
N GLY A 115 2.28 5.38 3.83
CA GLY A 115 3.25 4.90 4.82
C GLY A 115 2.94 3.51 5.36
N TYR A 116 4.01 2.75 5.62
CA TYR A 116 3.95 1.53 6.43
C TYR A 116 3.60 1.83 7.88
N TYR A 117 4.05 2.99 8.38
CA TYR A 117 3.69 3.54 9.68
C TYR A 117 2.82 4.77 9.50
N ARG A 118 1.55 4.69 9.91
CA ARG A 118 0.57 5.77 9.72
C ARG A 118 0.29 6.49 11.04
N PRO A 119 -0.05 7.79 11.02
CA PRO A 119 -0.46 8.59 9.85
C PRO A 119 0.61 9.54 9.28
N ASN A 120 1.78 9.66 9.92
CA ASN A 120 2.71 10.76 9.63
C ASN A 120 3.79 10.45 8.59
N TRP A 121 3.75 9.28 7.96
CA TRP A 121 4.76 8.84 7.02
C TRP A 121 4.15 8.46 5.68
N ILE A 122 4.92 8.68 4.62
CA ILE A 122 4.74 8.09 3.30
C ILE A 122 5.93 7.17 3.01
N THR A 123 5.74 6.26 2.08
CA THR A 123 6.78 5.32 1.66
C THR A 123 7.39 5.80 0.34
N LEU A 124 8.71 5.82 0.26
CA LEU A 124 9.48 5.93 -0.98
C LEU A 124 10.53 4.82 -0.98
N GLU A 125 10.39 3.87 -1.89
CA GLU A 125 11.34 2.77 -2.06
C GLU A 125 11.95 2.74 -3.46
N GLU A 126 13.19 2.28 -3.53
CA GLU A 126 13.82 1.94 -4.78
C GLU A 126 13.39 0.56 -5.27
N GLY A 127 13.08 0.48 -6.55
CA GLY A 127 12.78 -0.78 -7.23
C GLY A 127 11.33 -1.22 -7.08
N GLY A 128 10.88 -1.48 -5.85
CA GLY A 128 9.55 -2.01 -5.56
C GLY A 128 9.11 -1.72 -4.13
N VAL A 129 7.81 -1.87 -3.87
CA VAL A 129 7.20 -1.61 -2.56
C VAL A 129 6.37 -2.83 -2.13
N ASN A 130 5.99 -2.90 -0.86
CA ASN A 130 5.18 -3.97 -0.30
C ASN A 130 5.78 -5.37 -0.55
N GLY A 131 5.08 -6.26 -1.25
CA GLY A 131 5.60 -7.60 -1.53
C GLY A 131 6.81 -7.60 -2.47
N PHE A 132 7.05 -6.51 -3.21
CA PHE A 132 8.25 -6.27 -4.02
C PHE A 132 9.30 -5.39 -3.34
N SER A 133 9.10 -5.02 -2.07
CA SER A 133 10.08 -4.26 -1.29
C SER A 133 11.43 -4.99 -1.21
N GLY A 134 12.51 -4.22 -1.32
CA GLY A 134 13.89 -4.69 -1.13
C GLY A 134 14.33 -4.78 0.33
N LEU A 135 13.42 -4.53 1.29
CA LEU A 135 13.70 -4.68 2.71
C LEU A 135 14.11 -6.13 3.04
N PRO A 136 15.09 -6.33 3.94
CA PRO A 136 15.45 -7.66 4.41
C PRO A 136 14.28 -8.33 5.13
N ARG A 137 14.16 -9.64 4.95
CA ARG A 137 13.11 -10.47 5.59
C ARG A 137 13.66 -11.52 6.55
N ASP A 138 14.98 -11.55 6.72
CA ASP A 138 15.64 -12.40 7.70
C ASP A 138 16.00 -11.59 8.96
N ARG A 139 15.78 -12.23 10.10
CA ARG A 139 16.00 -11.66 11.43
C ARG A 139 17.42 -11.11 11.61
N GLU A 140 18.42 -11.91 11.25
CA GLU A 140 19.83 -11.56 11.45
C GLU A 140 20.25 -10.32 10.65
N THR A 141 19.80 -10.19 9.40
CA THR A 141 20.09 -9.01 8.58
C THR A 141 19.41 -7.76 9.10
N ILE A 142 18.15 -7.86 9.53
CA ILE A 142 17.45 -6.72 10.12
C ILE A 142 18.19 -6.25 11.38
N GLN A 143 18.56 -7.16 12.28
CA GLN A 143 19.27 -6.82 13.51
C GLN A 143 20.64 -6.19 13.22
N ARG A 144 21.39 -6.74 12.26
CA ARG A 144 22.70 -6.21 11.84
C ARG A 144 22.61 -4.79 11.29
N ILE A 145 21.63 -4.52 10.43
CA ILE A 145 21.41 -3.18 9.86
C ILE A 145 20.92 -2.23 10.97
N ALA A 146 19.97 -2.66 11.79
CA ALA A 146 19.42 -1.84 12.87
C ALA A 146 20.50 -1.39 13.88
N ALA A 147 21.50 -2.23 14.15
CA ALA A 147 22.62 -1.88 15.04
C ALA A 147 23.50 -0.74 14.52
N GLN A 148 23.48 -0.46 13.21
CA GLN A 148 24.24 0.61 12.57
C GLN A 148 23.43 1.90 12.38
N LEU A 149 22.12 1.85 12.63
CA LEU A 149 21.21 2.97 12.44
C LEU A 149 20.98 3.72 13.76
N SER A 150 20.88 5.04 13.66
CA SER A 150 20.38 5.87 14.75
C SER A 150 18.90 5.59 15.01
N GLU A 151 18.41 6.00 16.19
CA GLU A 151 16.97 5.99 16.45
C GLU A 151 16.21 6.82 15.40
N PRO A 152 15.00 6.38 15.00
CA PRO A 152 14.20 7.14 14.04
C PRO A 152 13.81 8.48 14.63
N THR A 153 14.02 9.55 13.88
CA THR A 153 13.53 10.89 14.25
C THR A 153 12.01 10.84 14.42
N GLU A 154 11.51 11.52 15.45
CA GLU A 154 10.09 11.68 15.65
C GLU A 154 9.48 12.46 14.47
N ALA A 155 8.50 11.87 13.80
CA ALA A 155 7.83 12.53 12.68
C ALA A 155 7.05 13.74 13.16
N LEU A 156 7.10 14.83 12.39
CA LEU A 156 6.17 15.94 12.60
C LEU A 156 4.74 15.42 12.44
N PRO A 157 3.82 15.79 13.34
CA PRO A 157 2.45 15.34 13.26
C PRO A 157 1.78 15.94 12.03
N ILE A 158 1.10 15.08 11.27
CA ILE A 158 0.46 15.47 10.02
C ILE A 158 -1.04 15.33 10.16
N SER A 159 -1.76 16.39 9.77
CA SER A 159 -3.20 16.34 9.65
C SER A 159 -3.59 15.56 8.39
N GLY A 160 -4.30 14.45 8.57
CA GLY A 160 -5.01 13.83 7.45
C GLY A 160 -6.15 14.75 6.99
N ASP A 161 -6.31 14.91 5.68
CA ASP A 161 -7.44 15.65 5.10
C ASP A 161 -8.32 14.75 4.22
N MET A 162 -9.31 14.14 4.85
CA MET A 162 -10.29 13.28 4.18
C MET A 162 -11.16 14.05 3.18
N ARG A 163 -11.39 15.35 3.41
CA ARG A 163 -12.17 16.19 2.48
C ARG A 163 -11.37 16.44 1.22
N ALA A 164 -10.12 16.89 1.36
CA ALA A 164 -9.22 17.06 0.22
C ALA A 164 -9.05 15.75 -0.56
N ARG A 165 -8.80 14.63 0.14
CA ARG A 165 -8.74 13.29 -0.48
C ARG A 165 -9.98 13.00 -1.33
N SER A 166 -11.17 13.27 -0.80
CA SER A 166 -12.43 13.01 -1.50
C SER A 166 -12.61 13.93 -2.70
N VAL A 167 -12.33 15.23 -2.56
CA VAL A 167 -12.43 16.20 -3.66
C VAL A 167 -11.46 15.84 -4.79
N TRP A 168 -10.21 15.52 -4.47
CA TRP A 168 -9.22 15.14 -5.48
C TRP A 168 -9.56 13.83 -6.19
N ASP A 169 -9.98 12.80 -5.44
CA ASP A 169 -10.43 11.54 -6.07
C ASP A 169 -11.66 11.78 -6.96
N VAL A 170 -12.58 12.66 -6.54
CA VAL A 170 -13.76 12.99 -7.36
C VAL A 170 -13.38 13.69 -8.65
N LEU A 171 -12.56 14.75 -8.57
CA LEU A 171 -12.11 15.49 -9.74
C LEU A 171 -11.33 14.60 -10.72
N TYR A 172 -10.44 13.76 -10.20
CA TYR A 172 -9.63 12.84 -11.00
C TYR A 172 -10.51 11.82 -11.75
N ASN A 173 -11.46 11.18 -11.05
CA ASN A 173 -12.26 10.11 -11.64
C ASN A 173 -13.45 10.62 -12.48
N CYS A 174 -14.01 11.80 -12.20
CA CYS A 174 -15.05 12.42 -13.03
C CYS A 174 -14.51 12.72 -14.44
N ALA A 175 -13.29 13.26 -14.54
CA ALA A 175 -12.66 13.54 -15.81
C ALA A 175 -12.56 12.28 -16.70
N ASN A 176 -12.09 11.18 -16.13
CA ASN A 176 -11.98 9.89 -16.82
C ASN A 176 -13.34 9.27 -17.19
N THR A 177 -14.40 9.67 -16.50
CA THR A 177 -15.75 9.12 -16.66
C THR A 177 -16.54 9.84 -17.76
N PHE A 178 -16.49 11.17 -17.78
CA PHE A 178 -17.29 11.96 -18.72
C PHE A 178 -16.57 12.16 -20.07
N PHE A 179 -15.26 11.98 -20.11
CA PHE A 179 -14.46 12.18 -21.32
C PHE A 179 -13.58 10.96 -21.71
N PRO A 180 -14.12 9.72 -21.71
CA PRO A 180 -13.34 8.52 -22.00
C PRO A 180 -12.78 8.51 -23.43
N TYR A 181 -13.42 9.21 -24.36
CA TYR A 181 -12.98 9.35 -25.76
C TYR A 181 -11.66 10.12 -25.92
N LEU A 182 -11.23 10.88 -24.91
CA LEU A 182 -9.91 11.51 -24.93
C LEU A 182 -8.80 10.47 -24.71
N TYR A 183 -9.09 9.34 -24.05
CA TYR A 183 -8.14 8.25 -23.83
C TYR A 183 -8.82 6.90 -24.12
N PRO A 184 -9.16 6.63 -25.39
CA PRO A 184 -10.08 5.54 -25.76
C PRO A 184 -9.54 4.14 -25.44
N HIS A 185 -8.23 3.98 -25.30
CA HIS A 185 -7.57 2.71 -25.04
C HIS A 185 -7.04 2.58 -23.60
N TYR A 186 -7.31 3.55 -22.73
CA TYR A 186 -6.87 3.51 -21.34
C TYR A 186 -7.59 2.39 -20.59
N ARG A 187 -6.80 1.42 -20.10
CA ARG A 187 -7.28 0.35 -19.23
C ARG A 187 -7.26 0.82 -17.78
N ARG A 188 -8.45 0.96 -17.19
CA ARG A 188 -8.60 1.26 -15.76
C ARG A 188 -8.10 0.11 -14.91
N TYR A 189 -7.42 0.46 -13.81
CA TYR A 189 -6.92 -0.52 -12.85
C TYR A 189 -7.98 -0.87 -11.78
N ARG A 190 -8.93 0.04 -11.49
CA ARG A 190 -10.03 -0.22 -10.56
C ARG A 190 -11.12 -1.07 -11.24
N PRO A 191 -11.69 -2.07 -10.55
CA PRO A 191 -12.62 -3.02 -11.14
C PRO A 191 -14.00 -2.41 -11.43
N ASN A 192 -14.43 -1.42 -10.64
CA ASN A 192 -15.75 -0.81 -10.77
C ASN A 192 -15.69 0.53 -11.50
N HIS A 193 -16.78 0.84 -12.19
CA HIS A 193 -16.96 2.16 -12.79
C HIS A 193 -17.13 3.22 -11.69
N CYS A 194 -16.50 4.39 -11.88
CA CYS A 194 -16.52 5.52 -10.94
C CYS A 194 -17.93 5.89 -10.44
N LEU A 195 -18.91 6.01 -11.35
CA LEU A 195 -20.31 6.31 -10.97
C LEU A 195 -20.95 5.23 -10.08
N VAL A 196 -20.58 3.97 -10.29
CA VAL A 196 -21.06 2.85 -9.46
C VAL A 196 -20.40 2.93 -8.08
N GLU A 197 -19.11 3.23 -8.00
CA GLU A 197 -18.44 3.49 -6.72
C GLU A 197 -19.11 4.64 -5.95
N TYR A 198 -19.44 5.75 -6.64
CA TYR A 198 -20.16 6.87 -6.02
C TYR A 198 -21.57 6.51 -5.54
N ALA A 199 -22.33 5.73 -6.33
CA ALA A 199 -23.63 5.24 -5.89
C ALA A 199 -23.50 4.38 -4.61
N GLY A 200 -22.45 3.55 -4.54
CA GLY A 200 -22.08 2.82 -3.33
C GLY A 200 -21.84 3.76 -2.14
N TRP A 201 -20.99 4.78 -2.33
CA TRP A 201 -20.68 5.79 -1.31
C TRP A 201 -21.93 6.53 -0.81
N ILE A 202 -22.86 6.90 -1.69
CA ILE A 202 -24.15 7.50 -1.31
C ILE A 202 -24.93 6.54 -0.41
N GLY A 203 -25.05 5.26 -0.81
CA GLY A 203 -25.68 4.22 0.00
C GLY A 203 -25.00 4.02 1.37
N ARG A 204 -23.65 4.12 1.42
CA ARG A 204 -22.86 4.04 2.66
C ARG A 204 -23.15 5.22 3.60
N ILE A 205 -23.28 6.44 3.07
CA ILE A 205 -23.65 7.62 3.87
C ILE A 205 -25.01 7.40 4.55
N MET A 206 -26.00 6.88 3.83
CA MET A 206 -27.32 6.57 4.39
C MET A 206 -27.27 5.51 5.50
N ARG A 207 -26.35 4.54 5.39
CA ARG A 207 -26.17 3.45 6.37
C ARG A 207 -25.22 3.80 7.52
N LYS A 208 -24.54 4.94 7.48
CA LYS A 208 -23.48 5.30 8.44
C LYS A 208 -23.96 5.29 9.89
N LYS A 209 -25.07 5.98 10.20
CA LYS A 209 -25.61 6.09 11.58
C LYS A 209 -25.93 4.73 12.22
N PRO A 210 -26.74 3.84 11.60
CA PRO A 210 -27.02 2.54 12.19
C PRO A 210 -25.75 1.66 12.30
N GLU A 211 -24.85 1.72 11.32
CA GLU A 211 -23.58 0.98 11.37
C GLU A 211 -22.67 1.46 12.51
N THR A 212 -22.54 2.76 12.74
CA THR A 212 -21.79 3.31 13.88
C THR A 212 -22.37 2.86 15.23
N ARG A 213 -23.70 2.84 15.37
CA ARG A 213 -24.35 2.34 16.60
C ARG A 213 -24.09 0.85 16.82
N ARG A 214 -24.16 0.04 15.76
CA ARG A 214 -23.82 -1.39 15.80
C ARG A 214 -22.36 -1.61 16.17
N ALA A 215 -21.46 -0.84 15.57
CA ALA A 215 -20.04 -0.93 15.87
C ALA A 215 -19.74 -0.65 17.34
N ALA A 216 -20.32 0.43 17.90
CA ALA A 216 -20.19 0.74 19.32
C ALA A 216 -20.81 -0.33 20.24
N ALA A 217 -21.84 -1.05 19.79
CA ALA A 217 -22.39 -2.18 20.54
C ALA A 217 -21.44 -3.38 20.53
N VAL A 218 -20.87 -3.71 19.37
CA VAL A 218 -19.88 -4.80 19.23
C VAL A 218 -18.62 -4.49 20.04
N GLU A 219 -18.07 -3.28 19.96
CA GLU A 219 -16.90 -2.89 20.76
C GLU A 219 -17.18 -3.00 22.26
N ARG A 220 -18.35 -2.56 22.74
CA ARG A 220 -18.75 -2.73 24.15
C ARG A 220 -18.87 -4.21 24.52
N MET A 221 -19.41 -5.05 23.64
CA MET A 221 -19.51 -6.49 23.86
C MET A 221 -18.12 -7.13 23.95
N LEU A 222 -17.20 -6.79 23.04
CA LEU A 222 -15.83 -7.31 23.03
C LEU A 222 -15.05 -6.85 24.27
N ARG A 223 -15.21 -5.60 24.70
CA ARG A 223 -14.55 -5.05 25.90
C ARG A 223 -15.08 -5.63 27.21
N ARG A 224 -16.38 -5.93 27.29
CA ARG A 224 -17.02 -6.52 28.50
C ARG A 224 -16.93 -8.04 28.53
N GLY A 225 -16.81 -8.67 27.37
CA GLY A 225 -16.70 -10.12 27.25
C GLY A 225 -15.36 -10.62 27.78
N LYS A 226 -15.37 -11.78 28.42
CA LYS A 226 -14.15 -12.52 28.80
C LYS A 226 -13.63 -13.44 27.69
N ALA A 227 -14.42 -13.60 26.63
CA ALA A 227 -14.07 -14.44 25.49
C ALA A 227 -12.93 -13.78 24.68
N PRO A 228 -11.85 -14.51 24.34
CA PRO A 228 -10.83 -13.98 23.44
C PRO A 228 -11.45 -13.76 22.06
N TYR A 229 -10.95 -12.75 21.35
CA TYR A 229 -11.32 -12.56 19.95
C TYR A 229 -10.10 -12.34 19.07
N PHE A 230 -10.19 -12.82 17.84
CA PHE A 230 -9.20 -12.63 16.81
C PHE A 230 -9.75 -11.67 15.77
N LEU A 231 -8.90 -10.80 15.24
CA LEU A 231 -9.33 -9.75 14.30
C LEU A 231 -8.83 -10.07 12.89
N LEU A 232 -9.75 -10.02 11.93
CA LEU A 232 -9.48 -10.06 10.49
C LEU A 232 -9.92 -8.72 9.88
N PRO A 233 -9.02 -7.75 9.69
CA PRO A 233 -9.34 -6.55 8.95
C PRO A 233 -9.41 -6.85 7.45
N LEU A 234 -10.51 -6.45 6.81
CA LEU A 234 -10.70 -6.56 5.38
C LEU A 234 -9.87 -5.49 4.65
N GLN A 235 -9.34 -5.86 3.49
CA GLN A 235 -8.73 -4.95 2.52
C GLN A 235 -9.73 -4.68 1.37
N LEU A 236 -9.40 -3.75 0.47
CA LEU A 236 -10.23 -3.49 -0.70
C LEU A 236 -10.02 -4.58 -1.76
N ASP A 237 -11.07 -5.04 -2.42
CA ASP A 237 -10.91 -5.99 -3.56
C ASP A 237 -10.15 -5.37 -4.74
N SER A 238 -10.12 -4.03 -4.83
CA SER A 238 -9.34 -3.28 -5.81
C SER A 238 -7.86 -3.12 -5.43
N ASP A 239 -7.48 -3.58 -4.24
CA ASP A 239 -6.10 -3.55 -3.79
C ASP A 239 -5.30 -4.62 -4.54
N TYR A 240 -4.37 -4.17 -5.39
CA TYR A 240 -3.46 -5.08 -6.09
C TYR A 240 -2.62 -5.91 -5.13
N GLN A 241 -2.44 -5.49 -3.87
CA GLN A 241 -1.72 -6.28 -2.88
C GLN A 241 -2.40 -7.63 -2.61
N ILE A 242 -3.72 -7.74 -2.69
CA ILE A 242 -4.40 -9.03 -2.53
C ILE A 242 -4.08 -9.92 -3.73
N ARG A 243 -4.24 -9.42 -4.95
CA ARG A 243 -4.09 -10.25 -6.16
C ARG A 243 -2.64 -10.57 -6.53
N LEU A 244 -1.71 -9.67 -6.23
CA LEU A 244 -0.30 -9.81 -6.61
C LEU A 244 0.57 -10.40 -5.50
N HIS A 245 0.16 -10.24 -4.24
CA HIS A 245 0.97 -10.60 -3.07
C HIS A 245 0.23 -11.56 -2.12
N SER A 246 -0.89 -12.16 -2.55
CA SER A 246 -1.59 -13.21 -1.81
C SER A 246 -2.20 -14.28 -2.74
N PRO A 247 -2.36 -15.53 -2.28
CA PRO A 247 -2.83 -16.62 -3.14
C PRO A 247 -4.34 -16.47 -3.42
N PHE A 248 -4.95 -15.42 -2.89
CA PHE A 248 -6.37 -15.15 -2.96
C PHE A 248 -6.67 -14.19 -4.12
N SER A 249 -7.74 -14.49 -4.85
CA SER A 249 -8.25 -13.65 -5.92
C SER A 249 -9.20 -12.57 -5.40
N ALA A 250 -9.80 -12.78 -4.22
CA ALA A 250 -10.76 -11.86 -3.62
C ALA A 250 -10.79 -11.95 -2.08
N MET A 251 -11.24 -10.89 -1.40
CA MET A 251 -11.37 -10.91 0.06
C MET A 251 -12.45 -11.87 0.57
N THR A 252 -13.41 -12.27 -0.26
CA THR A 252 -14.39 -13.31 0.10
C THR A 252 -13.71 -14.67 0.32
N GLU A 253 -12.70 -14.99 -0.49
CA GLU A 253 -11.92 -16.22 -0.34
C GLU A 253 -11.10 -16.19 0.94
N VAL A 254 -10.48 -15.04 1.26
CA VAL A 254 -9.77 -14.81 2.52
C VAL A 254 -10.67 -15.06 3.73
N VAL A 255 -11.86 -14.46 3.74
CA VAL A 255 -12.81 -14.63 4.85
C VAL A 255 -13.25 -16.08 4.99
N GLU A 256 -13.52 -16.77 3.89
CA GLU A 256 -13.90 -18.19 3.92
C GLU A 256 -12.75 -19.09 4.42
N PHE A 257 -11.53 -18.87 3.92
CA PHE A 257 -10.33 -19.60 4.32
C PHE A 257 -10.07 -19.45 5.83
N VAL A 258 -10.05 -18.22 6.32
CA VAL A 258 -9.80 -17.92 7.74
C VAL A 258 -10.93 -18.46 8.62
N ALA A 259 -12.19 -18.31 8.20
CA ALA A 259 -13.34 -18.80 8.95
C ALA A 259 -13.35 -20.34 9.06
N ARG A 260 -12.94 -21.07 8.02
CA ARG A 260 -12.82 -22.54 8.06
C ARG A 260 -11.77 -22.99 9.08
N SER A 261 -10.56 -22.42 9.03
CA SER A 261 -9.51 -22.75 10.00
C SER A 261 -9.94 -22.38 11.43
N PHE A 262 -10.54 -21.20 11.61
CA PHE A 262 -11.04 -20.76 12.91
C PHE A 262 -12.14 -21.68 13.47
N ALA A 263 -13.07 -22.14 12.63
CA ALA A 263 -14.13 -23.07 13.05
C ALA A 263 -13.57 -24.40 13.55
N ALA A 264 -12.54 -24.92 12.89
CA ALA A 264 -11.95 -26.21 13.19
C ALA A 264 -10.99 -26.19 14.39
N HIS A 265 -10.26 -25.09 14.60
CA HIS A 265 -9.10 -25.08 15.51
C HIS A 265 -9.17 -24.05 16.64
N ALA A 266 -9.99 -23.01 16.53
CA ALA A 266 -10.04 -21.97 17.57
C ALA A 266 -10.88 -22.41 18.79
N PRO A 267 -10.55 -21.91 20.00
CA PRO A 267 -11.31 -22.20 21.21
C PRO A 267 -12.81 -21.95 21.03
N ALA A 268 -13.65 -22.83 21.60
CA ALA A 268 -15.10 -22.82 21.37
C ALA A 268 -15.78 -21.51 21.81
N ASN A 269 -15.23 -20.84 22.83
CA ASN A 269 -15.72 -19.54 23.32
C ASN A 269 -15.13 -18.34 22.54
N ALA A 270 -14.13 -18.54 21.69
CA ALA A 270 -13.48 -17.45 20.96
C ALA A 270 -14.36 -16.91 19.82
N LYS A 271 -14.15 -15.63 19.49
CA LYS A 271 -14.83 -14.93 18.40
C LYS A 271 -13.86 -14.53 17.29
N LEU A 272 -14.30 -14.64 16.04
CA LEU A 272 -13.62 -14.08 14.87
C LEU A 272 -14.31 -12.77 14.48
N VAL A 273 -13.62 -11.65 14.65
CA VAL A 273 -14.12 -10.33 14.32
C VAL A 273 -13.63 -9.93 12.93
N VAL A 274 -14.55 -9.83 11.97
CA VAL A 274 -14.25 -9.38 10.60
C VAL A 274 -14.56 -7.89 10.49
N LYS A 275 -13.53 -7.06 10.34
CA LYS A 275 -13.65 -5.59 10.32
C LYS A 275 -13.61 -5.07 8.88
N LEU A 276 -14.62 -4.32 8.46
CA LEU A 276 -14.66 -3.71 7.14
C LEU A 276 -13.57 -2.63 6.97
N HIS A 277 -12.99 -2.56 5.77
CA HIS A 277 -12.10 -1.48 5.39
C HIS A 277 -12.85 -0.11 5.39
N PRO A 278 -12.29 0.96 5.96
CA PRO A 278 -12.96 2.27 6.02
C PRO A 278 -13.33 2.83 4.65
N LEU A 279 -12.53 2.51 3.62
CA LEU A 279 -12.70 2.95 2.25
C LEU A 279 -13.55 2.01 1.37
N ASP A 280 -14.13 0.94 1.93
CA ASP A 280 -15.06 0.10 1.18
C ASP A 280 -16.32 0.91 0.82
N ASN A 281 -16.67 0.91 -0.47
CA ASN A 281 -17.77 1.71 -1.01
C ASN A 281 -19.15 1.10 -0.73
N GLY A 282 -19.24 -0.10 -0.17
CA GLY A 282 -20.50 -0.75 0.19
C GLY A 282 -21.28 -1.35 -0.98
N LEU A 283 -20.69 -1.47 -2.16
CA LEU A 283 -21.29 -2.14 -3.33
C LEU A 283 -21.50 -3.63 -3.07
N VAL A 284 -20.52 -4.28 -2.44
CA VAL A 284 -20.64 -5.66 -1.99
C VAL A 284 -21.27 -5.65 -0.61
N ASN A 285 -22.33 -6.43 -0.41
CA ASN A 285 -22.94 -6.61 0.91
C ASN A 285 -22.07 -7.55 1.77
N ARG A 286 -20.96 -7.02 2.30
CA ARG A 286 -19.98 -7.76 3.11
C ARG A 286 -20.59 -8.36 4.36
N ARG A 287 -21.55 -7.68 4.98
CA ARG A 287 -22.32 -8.21 6.11
C ARG A 287 -23.02 -9.52 5.73
N ARG A 288 -23.75 -9.53 4.61
CA ARG A 288 -24.42 -10.74 4.13
C ARG A 288 -23.42 -11.84 3.75
N ALA A 289 -22.31 -11.48 3.10
CA ALA A 289 -21.25 -12.44 2.78
C ALA A 289 -20.65 -13.10 4.04
N CYS A 290 -20.40 -12.31 5.09
CA CYS A 290 -19.95 -12.83 6.39
C CYS A 290 -21.00 -13.71 7.06
N GLN A 291 -22.28 -13.36 6.98
CA GLN A 291 -23.38 -14.18 7.51
C GLN A 291 -23.48 -15.53 6.80
N VAL A 292 -23.40 -15.54 5.47
CA VAL A 292 -23.38 -16.78 4.67
C VAL A 292 -22.16 -17.64 5.03
N THR A 293 -20.99 -17.01 5.20
CA THR A 293 -19.77 -17.72 5.62
C THR A 293 -19.93 -18.31 7.03
N ALA A 294 -20.49 -17.55 7.97
CA ALA A 294 -20.74 -18.01 9.33
C ALA A 294 -21.68 -19.22 9.39
N GLN A 295 -22.69 -19.26 8.51
CA GLN A 295 -23.59 -20.40 8.37
C GLN A 295 -22.88 -21.62 7.76
N ARG A 296 -22.16 -21.42 6.64
CA ARG A 296 -21.43 -22.50 5.94
C ARG A 296 -20.35 -23.17 6.78
N THR A 297 -19.71 -22.41 7.67
CA THR A 297 -18.63 -22.89 8.55
C THR A 297 -19.13 -23.34 9.93
N GLY A 298 -20.42 -23.19 10.22
CA GLY A 298 -20.99 -23.52 11.53
C GLY A 298 -20.59 -22.57 12.67
N LEU A 299 -19.98 -21.41 12.36
CA LEU A 299 -19.53 -20.45 13.36
C LEU A 299 -20.68 -19.68 14.03
N GLY A 300 -21.79 -19.46 13.32
CA GLY A 300 -22.92 -18.69 13.83
C GLY A 300 -22.47 -17.36 14.46
N ASP A 301 -22.83 -17.14 15.73
CA ASP A 301 -22.52 -15.91 16.48
C ASP A 301 -21.04 -15.76 16.92
N ARG A 302 -20.18 -16.74 16.59
CA ARG A 302 -18.72 -16.63 16.77
C ARG A 302 -18.08 -15.77 15.69
N LEU A 303 -18.68 -15.67 14.50
CA LEU A 303 -18.20 -14.76 13.44
C LEU A 303 -18.94 -13.42 13.52
N VAL A 304 -18.24 -12.38 13.94
CA VAL A 304 -18.79 -11.05 14.18
C VAL A 304 -18.33 -10.08 13.11
N TYR A 305 -19.26 -9.59 12.29
CA TYR A 305 -18.97 -8.54 11.31
C TYR A 305 -19.08 -7.14 11.91
N LEU A 306 -18.09 -6.28 11.62
CA LEU A 306 -17.98 -4.92 12.11
C LEU A 306 -17.72 -3.93 10.96
N ASP A 307 -18.62 -2.96 10.76
CA ASP A 307 -18.40 -1.81 9.86
C ASP A 307 -18.14 -0.55 10.69
N GLY A 308 -16.92 0.00 10.58
CA GLY A 308 -16.44 1.08 11.44
C GLY A 308 -15.70 0.54 12.67
N GLY A 309 -15.82 1.26 13.80
CA GLY A 309 -15.04 1.01 15.01
C GLY A 309 -13.59 1.51 14.92
N ASP A 310 -12.98 1.77 16.06
CA ASP A 310 -11.59 2.25 16.14
C ASP A 310 -10.61 1.08 15.99
N GLY A 311 -9.75 1.16 14.97
CA GLY A 311 -8.82 0.09 14.63
C GLY A 311 -7.81 -0.20 15.74
N ALA A 312 -7.24 0.84 16.34
CA ALA A 312 -6.27 0.70 17.42
C ALA A 312 -6.88 0.03 18.65
N SER A 313 -8.04 0.51 19.10
CA SER A 313 -8.83 -0.08 20.19
C SER A 313 -9.14 -1.57 19.98
N LEU A 314 -9.51 -1.97 18.76
CA LEU A 314 -9.78 -3.38 18.44
C LEU A 314 -8.52 -4.23 18.44
N ILE A 315 -7.39 -3.66 18.02
CA ILE A 315 -6.08 -4.35 18.09
C ILE A 315 -5.66 -4.54 19.55
N ASP A 316 -5.80 -3.50 20.38
CA ASP A 316 -5.40 -3.53 21.80
C ASP A 316 -6.15 -4.60 22.61
N GLY A 317 -7.38 -4.95 22.22
CA GLY A 317 -8.15 -6.01 22.90
C GLY A 317 -8.05 -7.38 22.25
N ALA A 318 -7.42 -7.53 21.08
CA ALA A 318 -7.41 -8.78 20.34
C ALA A 318 -6.41 -9.78 20.93
N ALA A 319 -6.77 -11.07 20.88
CA ALA A 319 -5.89 -12.19 21.17
C ALA A 319 -4.88 -12.44 20.04
N GLY A 320 -5.22 -12.03 18.81
CA GLY A 320 -4.34 -12.05 17.66
C GLY A 320 -4.97 -11.42 16.42
N LEU A 321 -4.14 -10.95 15.50
CA LEU A 321 -4.54 -10.42 14.21
C LEU A 321 -4.16 -11.38 13.07
N VAL A 322 -5.11 -11.64 12.18
CA VAL A 322 -4.87 -12.32 10.90
C VAL A 322 -4.94 -11.28 9.81
N VAL A 323 -3.86 -11.09 9.06
CA VAL A 323 -3.76 -10.11 7.99
C VAL A 323 -3.27 -10.77 6.72
N VAL A 324 -3.71 -10.30 5.56
CA VAL A 324 -3.08 -10.73 4.30
C VAL A 324 -1.73 -10.03 4.19
N ASN A 325 -1.75 -8.71 4.05
CA ASN A 325 -0.56 -7.86 4.01
C ASN A 325 -0.84 -6.39 4.39
N SER A 326 -1.99 -6.14 5.03
CA SER A 326 -2.41 -4.81 5.50
C SER A 326 -1.39 -4.16 6.45
N THR A 327 -1.26 -2.84 6.39
CA THR A 327 -0.49 -2.04 7.37
C THR A 327 -1.09 -2.08 8.78
N MET A 328 -2.32 -2.58 8.95
CA MET A 328 -2.85 -2.93 10.27
C MET A 328 -2.01 -4.01 10.97
N GLY A 329 -1.29 -4.86 10.22
CA GLY A 329 -0.33 -5.81 10.78
C GLY A 329 0.85 -5.08 11.45
N THR A 330 1.44 -4.08 10.78
CA THR A 330 2.48 -3.22 11.36
C THR A 330 1.98 -2.53 12.65
N MET A 331 0.76 -2.00 12.62
CA MET A 331 0.13 -1.36 13.78
C MET A 331 -0.05 -2.31 14.97
N ALA A 332 -0.33 -3.57 14.70
CA ALA A 332 -0.50 -4.63 15.70
C ALA A 332 0.83 -5.03 16.32
N ILE A 333 1.87 -5.16 15.48
CA ILE A 333 3.24 -5.45 15.91
C ILE A 333 3.75 -4.33 16.84
N GLU A 334 3.53 -3.05 16.49
CA GLU A 334 3.88 -1.92 17.35
C GLU A 334 3.15 -1.91 18.71
N ARG A 335 2.00 -2.59 18.78
CA ARG A 335 1.20 -2.73 20.00
C ARG A 335 1.47 -4.03 20.77
N GLY A 336 2.48 -4.79 20.37
CA GLY A 336 2.83 -6.06 21.00
C GLY A 336 1.81 -7.17 20.76
N ARG A 337 0.96 -7.05 19.71
CA ARG A 337 -0.13 -8.00 19.47
C ARG A 337 0.31 -9.11 18.53
N PRO A 338 0.05 -10.40 18.88
CA PRO A 338 0.30 -11.51 17.98
C PRO A 338 -0.34 -11.29 16.62
N THR A 339 0.43 -11.49 15.56
CA THR A 339 -0.01 -11.23 14.20
C THR A 339 0.47 -12.35 13.30
N ILE A 340 -0.38 -12.86 12.43
CA ILE A 340 -0.02 -13.80 11.36
C ILE A 340 -0.34 -13.18 10.00
N ALA A 341 0.65 -13.20 9.10
CA ALA A 341 0.48 -12.82 7.71
C ALA A 341 0.12 -14.07 6.89
N ILE A 342 -0.97 -14.02 6.12
CA ILE A 342 -1.39 -15.09 5.18
C ILE A 342 -1.15 -14.71 3.72
N GLY A 343 -0.45 -13.59 3.49
CA GLY A 343 0.11 -13.16 2.21
C GLY A 343 1.52 -12.60 2.42
N GLN A 344 2.15 -12.10 1.35
CA GLN A 344 3.48 -11.49 1.45
C GLN A 344 3.38 -10.12 2.10
N ALA A 345 3.92 -10.02 3.31
CA ALA A 345 4.06 -8.78 4.06
C ALA A 345 5.52 -8.51 4.38
N ILE A 346 5.93 -7.24 4.37
CA ILE A 346 7.31 -6.85 4.70
C ILE A 346 7.71 -7.20 6.14
N TYR A 347 6.71 -7.33 7.01
CA TYR A 347 6.86 -7.64 8.43
C TYR A 347 6.69 -9.13 8.73
N ASP A 348 6.49 -9.98 7.72
CA ASP A 348 6.46 -11.44 7.92
C ASP A 348 7.88 -11.97 8.14
N VAL A 349 8.36 -11.82 9.36
CA VAL A 349 9.73 -12.08 9.79
C VAL A 349 9.69 -12.80 11.13
N ASP A 350 10.61 -13.74 11.32
CA ASP A 350 10.82 -14.38 12.60
C ASP A 350 11.06 -13.35 13.73
N GLY A 351 10.38 -13.53 14.85
CA GLY A 351 10.36 -12.58 15.96
C GLY A 351 9.40 -11.39 15.80
N LEU A 352 8.75 -11.18 14.64
CA LEU A 352 7.72 -10.14 14.44
C LEU A 352 6.31 -10.70 14.31
N THR A 353 6.14 -11.74 13.52
CA THR A 353 4.85 -12.41 13.29
C THR A 353 4.90 -13.84 13.79
N HIS A 354 3.74 -14.42 14.09
CA HIS A 354 3.63 -15.84 14.37
C HIS A 354 4.06 -16.64 13.14
N GLN A 355 5.09 -17.46 13.33
CA GLN A 355 5.76 -18.19 12.26
C GLN A 355 5.18 -19.60 12.01
N GLY A 356 4.21 -20.03 12.81
CA GLY A 356 3.50 -21.30 12.61
C GLY A 356 2.42 -21.23 11.52
N THR A 357 1.48 -22.17 11.58
CA THR A 357 0.33 -22.20 10.67
C THR A 357 -0.84 -21.39 11.25
N LEU A 358 -1.86 -21.14 10.44
CA LEU A 358 -3.08 -20.46 10.88
C LEU A 358 -3.77 -21.28 11.98
N GLU A 359 -3.71 -22.61 11.91
CA GLU A 359 -4.25 -23.52 12.91
C GLU A 359 -3.56 -23.35 14.27
N SER A 360 -2.23 -23.30 14.30
CA SER A 360 -1.48 -23.09 15.55
C SER A 360 -1.69 -21.68 16.11
N PHE A 361 -1.91 -20.68 15.26
CA PHE A 361 -2.14 -19.30 15.68
C PHE A 361 -3.37 -19.14 16.58
N TRP A 362 -4.42 -19.93 16.39
CA TRP A 362 -5.64 -19.81 17.19
C TRP A 362 -5.49 -20.25 18.64
N THR A 363 -4.52 -21.12 18.92
CA THR A 363 -4.34 -21.75 20.23
C THR A 363 -3.06 -21.31 20.93
N ALA A 364 -2.01 -21.03 20.15
CA ALA A 364 -0.72 -20.56 20.63
C ALA A 364 -0.20 -19.38 19.79
N PRO A 365 -0.90 -18.22 19.79
CA PRO A 365 -0.45 -17.04 19.08
C PRO A 365 0.85 -16.50 19.69
N THR A 366 1.86 -16.25 18.85
CA THR A 366 3.17 -15.72 19.30
C THR A 366 3.18 -14.20 19.17
N PRO A 367 3.39 -13.44 20.26
CA PRO A 367 3.54 -11.99 20.19
C PRO A 367 4.87 -11.59 19.52
N PRO A 368 4.97 -10.40 18.93
CA PRO A 368 6.24 -9.86 18.46
C PRO A 368 7.22 -9.69 19.62
N GLU A 369 8.49 -9.97 19.36
CA GLU A 369 9.58 -9.66 20.27
C GLU A 369 9.84 -8.14 20.26
N PRO A 370 9.84 -7.46 21.43
CA PRO A 370 9.97 -6.00 21.47
C PRO A 370 11.25 -5.47 20.80
N GLU A 371 12.38 -6.17 21.00
CA GLU A 371 13.67 -5.80 20.39
C GLU A 371 13.65 -5.94 18.87
N MET A 372 13.03 -7.02 18.37
CA MET A 372 12.89 -7.25 16.94
C MET A 372 11.95 -6.23 16.30
N ALA A 373 10.84 -5.88 16.96
CA ALA A 373 9.93 -4.84 16.51
C ALA A 373 10.62 -3.46 16.43
N ALA A 374 11.45 -3.12 17.42
CA ALA A 374 12.25 -1.89 17.41
C ALA A 374 13.29 -1.90 16.28
N ALA A 375 14.02 -3.01 16.11
CA ALA A 375 15.01 -3.16 15.04
C ALA A 375 14.36 -3.04 13.65
N PHE A 376 13.23 -3.71 13.44
CA PHE A 376 12.48 -3.62 12.19
C PHE A 376 11.98 -2.20 11.92
N ARG A 377 11.43 -1.53 12.94
CA ARG A 377 11.00 -0.12 12.82
C ARG A 377 12.14 0.79 12.41
N LYS A 378 13.34 0.63 12.97
CA LYS A 378 14.55 1.38 12.56
C LYS A 378 14.87 1.19 11.09
N VAL A 379 14.96 -0.07 10.64
CA VAL A 379 15.33 -0.42 9.27
C VAL A 379 14.30 0.13 8.28
N VAL A 380 13.01 -0.07 8.55
CA VAL A 380 11.94 0.42 7.67
C VAL A 380 11.90 1.95 7.65
N ALA A 381 12.01 2.60 8.80
CA ALA A 381 11.99 4.07 8.89
C ALA A 381 13.15 4.68 8.10
N ALA A 382 14.38 4.23 8.33
CA ALA A 382 15.57 4.74 7.64
C ALA A 382 15.53 4.42 6.14
N GLY A 383 15.16 3.19 5.78
CA GLY A 383 15.20 2.73 4.39
C GLY A 383 14.10 3.32 3.52
N THR A 384 12.91 3.55 4.05
CA THR A 384 11.70 3.71 3.20
C THR A 384 10.77 4.86 3.59
N GLN A 385 10.78 5.30 4.85
CA GLN A 385 9.75 6.22 5.33
C GLN A 385 10.20 7.67 5.25
N LEU A 386 9.33 8.50 4.70
CA LEU A 386 9.50 9.95 4.65
C LEU A 386 8.37 10.60 5.46
N ASN A 387 8.71 11.52 6.36
CA ASN A 387 7.68 12.29 7.04
C ASN A 387 6.94 13.13 5.97
N GLY A 388 5.62 13.09 5.96
CA GLY A 388 4.83 13.74 4.92
C GLY A 388 3.45 13.11 4.73
N GLY A 389 2.67 13.70 3.83
CA GLY A 389 1.39 13.14 3.40
C GLY A 389 0.96 13.70 2.06
N PHE A 390 -0.04 13.06 1.44
CA PHE A 390 -0.40 13.36 0.06
C PHE A 390 -1.57 14.34 -0.11
N TYR A 391 -2.21 14.80 0.97
CA TYR A 391 -3.52 15.46 0.86
C TYR A 391 -3.58 16.90 1.38
N SER A 392 -3.19 17.16 2.63
CA SER A 392 -3.16 18.53 3.13
C SER A 392 -1.94 19.28 2.58
N ARG A 393 -2.06 20.59 2.48
CA ARG A 393 -1.03 21.43 1.86
C ARG A 393 0.29 21.32 2.63
N GLU A 394 0.22 21.41 3.94
CA GLU A 394 1.36 21.34 4.85
C GLU A 394 2.03 19.96 4.77
N ALA A 395 1.23 18.89 4.74
CA ALA A 395 1.72 17.52 4.58
C ALA A 395 2.49 17.31 3.27
N ILE A 396 1.95 17.86 2.18
CA ILE A 396 2.56 17.77 0.85
C ILE A 396 3.87 18.55 0.81
N GLU A 397 3.93 19.73 1.43
CA GLU A 397 5.15 20.54 1.48
C GLU A 397 6.28 19.82 2.22
N ILE A 398 5.99 19.23 3.39
CA ILE A 398 6.95 18.39 4.13
C ILE A 398 7.37 17.16 3.30
N ALA A 399 6.39 16.48 2.69
CA ALA A 399 6.64 15.29 1.86
C ALA A 399 7.57 15.60 0.67
N VAL A 400 7.34 16.72 -0.02
CA VAL A 400 8.14 17.13 -1.18
C VAL A 400 9.58 17.43 -0.76
N GLN A 401 9.78 18.16 0.35
CA GLN A 401 11.13 18.44 0.85
C GLN A 401 11.91 17.16 1.18
N ASN A 402 11.29 16.24 1.91
CA ASN A 402 11.92 14.98 2.29
C ASN A 402 12.16 14.05 1.08
N ALA A 403 11.20 14.00 0.14
CA ALA A 403 11.35 13.24 -1.09
C ALA A 403 12.47 13.77 -1.98
N MET A 404 12.61 15.10 -2.09
CA MET A 404 13.70 15.75 -2.83
C MET A 404 15.06 15.34 -2.30
N GLY A 405 15.28 15.42 -0.98
CA GLY A 405 16.54 15.00 -0.36
C GLY A 405 16.87 13.55 -0.71
N ARG A 406 15.89 12.65 -0.52
CA ARG A 406 16.08 11.22 -0.78
C ARG A 406 16.35 10.89 -2.26
N LEU A 407 15.58 11.44 -3.19
CA LEU A 407 15.73 11.20 -4.63
C LEU A 407 17.08 11.69 -5.17
N VAL A 408 17.61 12.76 -4.58
CA VAL A 408 18.92 13.33 -4.96
C VAL A 408 20.07 12.51 -4.36
N GLU A 409 19.99 12.12 -3.09
CA GLU A 409 21.03 11.35 -2.39
C GLU A 409 21.22 9.92 -2.91
N ILE A 410 20.14 9.25 -3.30
CA ILE A 410 20.15 7.84 -3.76
C ILE A 410 21.03 7.57 -5.00
N ALA A 411 21.48 8.60 -5.73
CA ALA A 411 21.88 8.43 -7.12
C ALA A 411 23.37 8.66 -7.43
N PRO A 412 24.24 7.65 -7.27
CA PRO A 412 25.17 7.31 -8.34
C PRO A 412 24.38 6.65 -9.48
N ILE A 413 24.54 7.17 -10.70
CA ILE A 413 23.96 6.59 -11.92
C ILE A 413 24.52 5.16 -12.09
N GLY A 414 23.65 4.16 -12.31
CA GLY A 414 24.04 2.79 -12.69
C GLY A 414 23.96 1.72 -11.60
N HIS A 415 23.34 1.98 -10.44
CA HIS A 415 23.05 0.96 -9.43
C HIS A 415 21.57 0.54 -9.47
N ALA A 416 21.12 0.02 -10.62
CA ALA A 416 19.79 -0.56 -10.71
C ALA A 416 19.71 -1.82 -9.82
N ARG A 417 19.01 -1.74 -8.69
CA ARG A 417 18.73 -2.91 -7.86
C ARG A 417 17.76 -3.85 -8.60
N PRO A 418 17.99 -5.17 -8.61
CA PRO A 418 17.03 -6.13 -9.11
C PRO A 418 15.72 -5.99 -8.32
N VAL A 419 14.59 -5.88 -9.02
CA VAL A 419 13.26 -5.87 -8.41
C VAL A 419 12.67 -7.25 -8.56
N ALA A 420 12.04 -7.77 -7.51
CA ALA A 420 11.30 -9.00 -7.58
C ALA A 420 10.19 -8.89 -8.65
N LEU A 421 10.26 -9.74 -9.68
CA LEU A 421 9.25 -9.79 -10.75
C LEU A 421 8.07 -10.70 -10.40
N GLY A 422 8.23 -11.52 -9.37
CA GLY A 422 7.24 -12.49 -8.94
C GLY A 422 7.30 -12.74 -7.44
N TRP A 423 6.58 -13.77 -7.05
CA TRP A 423 6.43 -14.16 -5.66
C TRP A 423 7.74 -14.66 -5.06
N SER A 424 8.12 -14.10 -3.91
CA SER A 424 9.10 -14.75 -3.04
C SER A 424 8.44 -15.92 -2.33
N SER A 425 9.10 -17.08 -2.31
CA SER A 425 8.58 -18.36 -1.81
C SER A 425 8.50 -18.45 -0.28
N GLY A 426 8.33 -17.33 0.44
CA GLY A 426 8.12 -17.32 1.88
C GLY A 426 6.74 -17.91 2.21
N ARG A 427 6.71 -18.93 3.08
CA ARG A 427 5.55 -19.68 3.61
C ARG A 427 4.21 -19.35 2.95
N ALA A 428 3.99 -19.79 1.72
CA ALA A 428 2.69 -19.63 1.09
C ALA A 428 1.77 -20.78 1.52
N TYR A 429 0.55 -20.44 1.96
CA TYR A 429 -0.63 -21.29 1.86
C TYR A 429 -0.90 -21.51 0.36
N ALA A 430 -0.06 -22.32 -0.29
CA ALA A 430 -0.17 -22.65 -1.68
C ALA A 430 -1.19 -23.78 -1.83
N GLU A 431 -2.41 -23.43 -2.23
CA GLU A 431 -3.21 -24.17 -3.22
C GLU A 431 -4.47 -23.39 -3.60
N ALA A 432 -4.40 -22.69 -4.75
CA ALA A 432 -5.47 -22.57 -5.74
C ALA A 432 -4.90 -21.82 -6.97
N GLY A 433 -4.68 -22.56 -8.05
CA GLY A 433 -4.41 -22.12 -9.43
C GLY A 433 -3.97 -20.68 -9.67
N SER A 434 -2.69 -20.51 -9.99
CA SER A 434 -2.18 -19.38 -10.77
C SER A 434 -3.00 -19.22 -12.05
N ALA A 435 -3.95 -18.30 -12.08
CA ALA A 435 -4.44 -17.70 -13.30
C ALA A 435 -3.56 -16.47 -13.59
N VAL A 436 -2.46 -16.68 -14.31
CA VAL A 436 -1.89 -15.62 -15.14
C VAL A 436 -2.95 -15.32 -16.21
N PRO A 437 -3.56 -14.13 -16.28
CA PRO A 437 -4.38 -13.77 -17.43
C PRO A 437 -3.42 -13.48 -18.58
N GLY A 438 -3.33 -14.42 -19.52
CA GLY A 438 -2.33 -14.42 -20.59
C GLY A 438 -2.60 -15.40 -21.73
N GLU A 439 -3.87 -15.75 -21.96
CA GLU A 439 -4.42 -16.04 -23.30
C GLU A 439 -5.65 -15.17 -23.53
#